data_AF-A0A963FY87-F1
#
_entry.id   AF-A0A963FY87-F1
#
_cell.length_a   1.000
_cell.length_b   1.000
_cell.length_c   1.000
_cell.angle_alpha   90.00
_cell.angle_beta   90.00
_cell.angle_gamma   90.00
#
_symmetry.space_group_name_H-M   'P 1'
#
loop_
_entity.id
_entity.type
_entity.pdbx_description
1 polymer ?
#
loop_
_entity_poly.entity_id
_entity_poly.type
_entity_poly.pdbx_seq_one_letter_code
_entity_poly.pdbx_strand_id
1 'polypeptide(L)'
;RDTPVVDPEGRCQPTKMSRSGNTMRYEVDCTVDGRRSQGKGESTFSGNTIHSRMDMTTTDARGRHTMQMESQMNYLGRDCQGLAPMGAGRR
;
A
#
# COMPACT_ATOMS: atom_id res chain seq x y z
N ARG A 1 5.94 0.02 11.27
CA ARG A 1 5.93 1.11 10.27
C ARG A 1 4.48 1.32 9.85
N ASP A 2 3.97 2.53 9.99
CA ASP A 2 2.54 2.86 9.77
C ASP A 2 2.21 3.32 8.33
N THR A 3 3.15 3.15 7.40
CA THR A 3 3.00 3.53 5.99
C THR A 3 2.78 2.31 5.10
N PRO A 4 1.79 2.32 4.19
CA PRO A 4 1.61 1.27 3.22
C PRO A 4 2.83 1.20 2.32
N VAL A 5 3.35 0.00 2.09
CA VAL A 5 4.43 -0.22 1.14
C VAL A 5 3.83 -0.16 -0.27
N VAL A 6 3.85 1.03 -0.85
CA VAL A 6 3.40 1.28 -2.23
C VAL A 6 4.46 0.83 -3.24
N ASP A 7 5.72 1.06 -2.89
CA ASP A 7 6.90 0.66 -3.66
C ASP A 7 7.93 0.07 -2.70
N PRO A 8 8.38 -1.18 -2.90
CA PRO A 8 9.39 -1.81 -2.06
C PRO A 8 10.73 -1.06 -2.06
N GLU A 9 11.04 -0.30 -3.11
CA GLU A 9 12.27 0.51 -3.22
C GLU A 9 12.10 1.94 -2.66
N GLY A 10 10.87 2.33 -2.29
CA GLY A 10 10.57 3.62 -1.69
C GLY A 10 10.76 4.83 -2.63
N ARG A 11 10.92 4.60 -3.94
CA ARG A 11 11.03 5.65 -4.97
C ARG A 11 9.69 6.33 -5.22
N CYS A 12 8.60 5.69 -4.82
CA CYS A 12 7.27 6.24 -4.88
C CYS A 12 6.58 6.21 -3.51
N GLN A 13 6.39 7.39 -2.93
CA GLN A 13 5.69 7.57 -1.67
C GLN A 13 4.24 8.00 -1.92
N PRO A 14 3.27 7.53 -1.11
CA PRO A 14 1.89 7.99 -1.21
C PRO A 14 1.80 9.50 -0.96
N THR A 15 1.16 10.22 -1.88
CA THR A 15 1.00 11.69 -1.83
C THR A 15 -0.12 12.11 -0.90
N LYS A 16 -1.10 11.24 -0.69
CA LYS A 16 -2.13 11.42 0.33
C LYS A 16 -2.35 10.13 1.09
N MET A 17 -2.58 10.27 2.38
CA MET A 17 -2.98 9.17 3.25
C MET A 17 -4.08 9.66 4.17
N SER A 18 -5.13 8.86 4.30
CA SER A 18 -6.19 9.06 5.28
C SER A 18 -6.48 7.74 5.96
N ARG A 19 -6.73 7.80 7.26
CA ARG A 19 -7.07 6.62 8.05
C ARG A 19 -8.43 6.83 8.69
N SER A 20 -9.31 5.85 8.55
CA SER A 20 -10.61 5.79 9.21
C SER A 20 -10.78 4.42 9.85
N GLY A 21 -10.71 4.38 11.19
CA GLY A 21 -10.78 3.14 11.96
C GLY A 21 -9.69 2.14 11.57
N ASN A 22 -10.12 0.97 11.08
CA ASN A 22 -9.25 -0.10 10.62
C ASN A 22 -8.92 -0.03 9.12
N THR A 23 -9.34 1.01 8.40
CA THR A 23 -9.11 1.15 6.96
C THR A 23 -8.23 2.36 6.71
N MET A 24 -7.20 2.18 5.90
CA MET A 24 -6.28 3.21 5.46
C MET A 24 -6.42 3.38 3.96
N ARG A 25 -6.70 4.59 3.48
CA ARG A 25 -6.76 4.93 2.06
C ARG A 25 -5.59 5.81 1.70
N TYR A 26 -4.99 5.55 0.56
CA TYR A 26 -3.85 6.30 0.08
C TYR A 26 -3.96 6.59 -1.41
N GLU A 27 -3.44 7.74 -1.82
CA GLU A 27 -3.27 8.12 -3.23
C GLU A 27 -1.77 8.17 -3.53
N VAL A 28 -1.44 7.80 -4.77
CA VAL A 28 -0.08 7.69 -5.27
C VAL A 28 -0.02 8.54 -6.54
N ASP A 29 0.96 9.43 -6.63
CA ASP A 29 1.26 10.18 -7.85
C ASP A 29 2.77 10.42 -7.91
N CYS A 30 3.45 9.59 -8.69
CA CYS A 30 4.90 9.54 -8.78
C CYS A 30 5.33 9.58 -10.23
N THR A 31 6.50 10.16 -10.50
CA THR A 31 7.17 10.06 -11.80
C THR A 31 8.59 9.55 -11.58
N VAL A 32 8.89 8.37 -12.12
CA VAL A 32 10.19 7.69 -11.99
C VAL A 32 10.66 7.31 -13.38
N ASP A 33 11.88 7.71 -13.76
CA ASP A 33 12.51 7.39 -15.05
C ASP A 33 11.61 7.69 -16.28
N GLY A 34 10.89 8.82 -16.24
CA GLY A 34 9.97 9.24 -17.30
C GLY A 34 8.63 8.48 -17.35
N ARG A 35 8.39 7.55 -16.41
CA ARG A 35 7.13 6.83 -16.24
C ARG A 35 6.32 7.51 -15.14
N ARG A 36 5.13 7.99 -15.46
CA ARG A 36 4.21 8.55 -14.46
C ARG A 36 3.26 7.48 -13.97
N SER A 37 3.27 7.20 -12.67
CA SER A 37 2.35 6.26 -12.02
C SER A 37 1.40 7.01 -11.10
N GLN A 38 0.11 6.85 -11.33
CA GLN A 38 -0.97 7.40 -10.53
C GLN A 38 -1.88 6.29 -10.05
N GLY A 39 -2.20 6.25 -8.77
CA GLY A 39 -3.04 5.20 -8.24
C GLY A 39 -3.76 5.58 -6.97
N LYS A 40 -4.78 4.80 -6.64
CA LYS A 40 -5.46 4.86 -5.36
C LYS A 40 -5.46 3.46 -4.77
N GLY A 41 -5.21 3.37 -3.48
CA GLY A 41 -5.30 2.12 -2.77
C GLY A 41 -5.96 2.26 -1.42
N GLU A 42 -6.41 1.12 -0.92
CA GLU A 42 -6.93 0.98 0.42
C GLU A 42 -6.37 -0.29 1.07
N SER A 43 -6.15 -0.21 2.36
CA SER A 43 -5.67 -1.30 3.20
C SER A 43 -6.56 -1.42 4.43
N THR A 44 -7.16 -2.58 4.62
CA THR A 44 -7.99 -2.90 5.79
C THR A 44 -7.23 -3.84 6.72
N PHE A 45 -7.13 -3.43 7.97
CA PHE A 45 -6.49 -4.17 9.05
C PHE A 45 -7.53 -4.99 9.82
N SER A 46 -7.31 -6.29 9.96
CA SER A 46 -8.19 -7.22 10.67
C SER A 46 -7.37 -8.18 11.52
N GLY A 47 -7.13 -7.80 12.79
CA GLY A 47 -6.35 -8.60 13.73
C GLY A 47 -4.91 -8.79 13.27
N ASN A 48 -4.57 -9.99 12.80
CA ASN A 48 -3.26 -10.32 12.24
C ASN A 48 -3.20 -10.19 10.71
N THR A 49 -4.31 -9.90 10.05
CA THR A 49 -4.37 -9.85 8.58
C THR A 49 -4.48 -8.42 8.09
N ILE A 50 -3.82 -8.12 6.96
CA ILE A 50 -3.96 -6.87 6.22
C ILE A 50 -4.39 -7.24 4.81
N HIS A 51 -5.55 -6.76 4.39
CA HIS A 51 -5.99 -6.82 3.01
C HIS A 51 -5.71 -5.48 2.35
N SER A 52 -5.08 -5.47 1.18
CA SER A 52 -4.87 -4.24 0.43
C SER A 52 -5.30 -4.39 -1.01
N ARG A 53 -5.96 -3.37 -1.53
CA ARG A 53 -6.32 -3.23 -2.94
C ARG A 53 -5.77 -1.91 -3.47
N MET A 54 -5.22 -1.92 -4.67
CA MET A 54 -4.71 -0.73 -5.33
C MET A 54 -5.05 -0.79 -6.82
N ASP A 55 -5.60 0.30 -7.34
CA ASP A 55 -5.73 0.52 -8.77
C ASP A 55 -4.71 1.57 -9.19
N MET A 56 -3.85 1.21 -10.15
CA MET A 56 -2.76 2.04 -10.62
C MET A 56 -2.76 2.17 -12.14
N THR A 57 -2.62 3.40 -12.62
CA THR A 57 -2.34 3.73 -14.01
C THR A 57 -0.89 4.17 -14.12
N THR A 58 -0.13 3.54 -15.00
CA THR A 58 1.22 3.98 -15.38
C THR A 58 1.22 4.45 -16.83
N THR A 59 1.75 5.64 -17.09
CA THR A 59 1.95 6.18 -18.43
C THR A 59 3.43 6.24 -18.73
N ASP A 60 3.84 5.64 -19.84
CA ASP A 60 5.21 5.70 -20.37
C ASP A 60 5.20 5.97 -21.89
N ALA A 61 6.37 5.97 -22.53
CA ALA A 61 6.50 6.24 -23.97
C ALA A 61 5.72 5.27 -24.88
N ARG A 62 5.35 4.08 -24.39
CA ARG A 62 4.56 3.07 -25.10
C ARG A 62 3.06 3.23 -24.89
N GLY A 63 2.64 4.09 -23.96
CA GLY A 63 1.25 4.44 -23.73
C GLY A 63 0.81 4.29 -22.27
N ARG A 64 -0.48 4.04 -22.09
CA ARG A 64 -1.13 3.95 -20.78
C ARG A 64 -1.37 2.49 -20.40
N HIS A 65 -0.88 2.09 -19.23
CA HIS A 65 -1.02 0.77 -18.64
C HIS A 65 -1.83 0.87 -17.35
N THR A 66 -2.87 0.04 -17.21
CA THR A 66 -3.67 -0.04 -15.98
C THR A 66 -3.40 -1.37 -15.30
N MET A 67 -3.19 -1.34 -13.98
CA MET A 67 -2.94 -2.50 -13.15
C MET A 67 -3.86 -2.43 -11.94
N GLN A 68 -4.49 -3.55 -11.60
CA GLN A 68 -5.15 -3.76 -10.34
C GLN A 68 -4.31 -4.73 -9.52
N MET A 69 -4.05 -4.35 -8.28
CA MET A 69 -3.24 -5.11 -7.34
C MET A 69 -4.10 -5.43 -6.13
N GLU A 70 -4.16 -6.70 -5.78
CA GLU A 70 -4.80 -7.17 -4.55
C GLU A 70 -3.79 -8.01 -3.78
N SER A 71 -3.67 -7.75 -2.49
CA SER A 71 -2.74 -8.46 -1.63
C SER A 71 -3.37 -8.75 -0.28
N GLN A 72 -2.98 -9.88 0.29
CA GLN A 72 -3.33 -10.27 1.65
C GLN A 72 -2.04 -10.61 2.38
N MET A 73 -1.81 -9.94 3.50
CA MET A 73 -0.67 -10.20 4.38
C MET A 73 -1.19 -10.75 5.70
N ASN A 74 -0.52 -11.77 6.23
CA ASN A 74 -0.80 -12.32 7.55
C ASN A 74 0.41 -12.16 8.45
N TYR A 75 0.20 -11.70 9.68
CA TYR A 75 1.23 -11.53 10.68
C TYR A 75 1.51 -12.85 11.39
N LEU A 76 2.70 -13.41 11.11
CA LEU A 76 3.11 -14.74 11.56
C LEU A 76 3.68 -14.74 12.99
N GLY A 77 4.28 -13.64 13.44
CA GLY A 77 4.88 -13.58 14.77
C GLY A 77 5.81 -12.38 14.99
N ARG A 78 6.40 -12.30 16.19
CA ARG A 78 7.27 -11.20 16.63
C ARG A 78 8.54 -11.04 15.80
N ASP A 79 8.92 -12.06 15.04
CA ASP A 79 10.08 -12.04 14.14
C ASP A 79 9.88 -11.06 12.96
N CYS A 80 8.65 -10.65 12.68
CA CYS A 80 8.32 -9.65 11.65
C CYS A 80 8.57 -8.19 12.09
N GLN A 81 9.63 -7.95 12.88
CA GLN A 81 10.09 -6.68 13.47
C GLN A 81 9.34 -5.40 13.01
N GLY A 82 8.34 -4.96 13.80
CA GLY A 82 7.66 -3.68 13.58
C GLY A 82 6.61 -3.66 12.46
N LEU A 83 6.28 -4.81 11.87
CA LEU A 83 5.16 -5.00 10.91
C LEU A 83 3.90 -5.56 11.57
N ALA A 84 3.83 -5.55 12.91
CA ALA A 84 2.64 -5.95 13.64
C ALA A 84 1.42 -5.12 13.18
N PRO A 85 0.35 -5.75 12.68
CA PRO A 85 -0.85 -5.04 12.32
C PRO A 85 -1.48 -4.42 13.58
N MET A 86 -2.13 -3.27 13.40
CA MET A 86 -2.81 -2.63 14.52
C MET A 86 -3.91 -3.54 15.09
N GLY A 87 -3.78 -3.89 16.37
CA GLY A 87 -4.68 -4.82 17.06
C GLY A 87 -4.05 -6.18 17.38
N ALA A 88 -2.94 -6.55 16.74
CA ALA A 88 -2.23 -7.81 17.01
C ALA A 88 -1.52 -7.87 18.38
N GLY A 89 -1.50 -6.75 19.12
CA GLY A 89 -0.84 -6.63 20.43
C GLY A 89 -1.75 -6.75 21.65
N ARG A 90 -3.04 -7.10 21.51
CA ARG A 90 -3.94 -7.35 22.66
C ARG A 90 -4.39 -8.80 22.72
N ARG A 91 -3.48 -9.71 23.07
CA ARG A 91 -3.79 -10.98 23.75
C ARG A 91 -2.67 -11.33 24.70
#